data_AF-A0A813A1X2-F1
#
_entry.id   AF-A0A813A1X2-F1
#
_cell.length_a   1.000
_cell.length_b   1.000
_cell.length_c   1.000
_cell.angle_alpha   90.00
_cell.angle_beta   90.00
_cell.angle_gamma   90.00
#
_symmetry.space_group_name_H-M   'P 1'
#
loop_
_entity.id
_entity.type
_entity.pdbx_description
1 polymer ?
#
loop_
_entity_poly.entity_id
_entity_poly.type
_entity_poly.pdbx_seq_one_letter_code
_entity_poly.pdbx_strand_id
1 'polypeptide(L)'
;MIHFFCRWKVIVCSLAVLLLLLHCLTLYLLFPRTQVELIAHAGSHGGAVCRALQSMCRQSCKQWVGCPQVSCLVDKSSRSLRHKREAAQPGLSILLLRDPRDVVVSWRHGTESSSKYQLAVQHIRSVASWTRWQHEQHSGRTESFVLFYEALALQPRETLEALAKFLQLEVSFTEEQIAEWQSVTKPGERCQISSYPPWIAGYLSAIVQKELPEDLRGHWASCPGNVSWAPEPCPRGTELEVHNESRHGDICRRSRDYMCPNMCRQLVDAPYCAGKEQEDPCRAAAAAATWQDMLVPNPHTPWVISTYYEASSKKDGREDARQLTLATWAQHWQRAGWKTRVLGLADAQKSPFYKQLLVKFAQIPLGQNPEYEKACYFRYLAMSEAGGGWMSDYDTLPLHFPATSDLVGNGRFTVLQGHIPALMSGSQEEWARMSRLLVESAVMLTRQTPMPALVSDMHAMAGLVDKSGLKNKSEDALNSFYMVADAKDYLRTLKRPTSSLICRRFTFFRLAIHVSHASLAAAGLALKDADVETQRPHFMNQTMERFWECVEMENP
;
A
#
# COMPACT_ATOMS: atom_id res chain seq x y z
N MET A 1 49.91 75.25 20.40
CA MET A 1 49.70 74.20 21.43
C MET A 1 48.29 73.58 21.41
N ILE A 2 47.21 74.37 21.40
CA ILE A 2 45.82 73.85 21.44
C ILE A 2 45.47 72.94 20.24
N HIS A 3 45.91 73.26 19.02
CA HIS A 3 45.68 72.42 17.83
C HIS A 3 46.39 71.05 17.88
N PHE A 4 47.54 70.97 18.55
CA PHE A 4 48.31 69.72 18.66
C PHE A 4 47.63 68.74 19.62
N PHE A 5 47.13 69.25 20.75
CA PHE A 5 46.33 68.47 21.71
C PHE A 5 45.04 67.94 21.10
N CYS A 6 44.39 68.73 20.22
CA CYS A 6 43.17 68.30 19.55
C CYS A 6 43.44 67.16 18.56
N ARG A 7 44.51 67.24 17.75
CA ARG A 7 44.92 66.15 16.84
C ARG A 7 45.36 64.88 17.59
N TRP A 8 46.07 65.04 18.71
CA TRP A 8 46.50 63.89 19.52
C TRP A 8 45.30 63.13 20.13
N LYS A 9 44.28 63.85 20.64
CA LYS A 9 43.04 63.24 21.13
C LYS A 9 42.29 62.47 20.03
N VAL A 10 42.24 63.00 18.82
CA VAL A 10 41.60 62.32 17.67
C VAL A 10 42.36 61.03 17.34
N ILE A 11 43.69 61.05 17.30
CA ILE A 11 44.51 59.86 17.02
C ILE A 11 44.31 58.79 18.11
N VAL A 12 44.34 59.17 19.39
CA VAL A 12 44.14 58.24 20.51
C VAL A 12 42.73 57.63 20.50
N CYS A 13 41.70 58.43 20.23
CA CYS A 13 40.33 57.91 20.07
C CYS A 13 40.21 56.95 18.88
N SER A 14 40.80 57.28 17.72
CA SER A 14 40.77 56.40 16.55
C SER A 14 41.50 55.07 16.79
N LEU A 15 42.64 55.10 17.48
CA LEU A 15 43.39 53.89 17.85
C LEU A 15 42.64 53.03 18.86
N ALA A 16 41.98 53.65 19.85
CA ALA A 16 41.13 52.94 20.81
C ALA A 16 39.95 52.25 20.12
N VAL A 17 39.28 52.94 19.18
CA VAL A 17 38.20 52.35 18.37
C VAL A 17 38.71 51.20 17.50
N LEU A 18 39.89 51.35 16.87
CA LEU A 18 40.48 50.30 16.04
C LEU A 18 40.84 49.05 16.87
N LEU A 19 41.44 49.22 18.05
CA LEU A 19 41.74 48.11 18.96
C LEU A 19 40.48 47.42 19.47
N LEU A 20 39.42 48.20 19.75
CA LEU A 20 38.12 47.64 20.13
C LEU A 20 37.52 46.83 18.98
N LEU A 21 37.59 47.32 17.74
CA LEU A 21 37.12 46.62 16.55
C LEU A 21 37.93 45.35 16.27
N LEU A 22 39.27 45.40 16.41
CA LEU A 22 40.13 44.23 16.29
C LEU A 22 39.82 43.20 17.38
N HIS A 23 39.60 43.62 18.63
CA HIS A 23 39.24 42.71 19.71
C HIS A 23 37.86 42.07 19.46
N CYS A 24 36.87 42.84 19.03
CA CYS A 24 35.57 42.33 18.61
C CYS A 24 35.67 41.37 17.42
N LEU A 25 36.51 41.66 16.42
CA LEU A 25 36.73 40.80 15.26
C LEU A 25 37.45 39.50 15.65
N THR A 26 38.43 39.58 16.55
CA THR A 26 39.17 38.42 17.05
C THR A 26 38.26 37.52 17.88
N LEU A 27 37.44 38.09 18.75
CA LEU A 27 36.38 37.34 19.46
C LEU A 27 35.38 36.73 18.47
N TYR A 28 34.97 37.46 17.43
CA TYR A 28 34.06 36.94 16.40
C TYR A 28 34.67 35.76 15.60
N LEU A 29 35.98 35.77 15.33
CA LEU A 29 36.68 34.71 14.60
C LEU A 29 37.07 33.52 15.50
N LEU A 30 37.33 33.75 16.79
CA LEU A 30 37.71 32.71 17.76
C LEU A 30 36.51 31.89 18.25
N PHE A 31 35.30 32.44 18.17
CA PHE A 31 34.07 31.74 18.52
C PHE A 31 33.25 31.48 17.25
N PRO A 32 33.65 30.50 16.41
CA PRO A 32 32.83 30.12 15.26
C PRO A 32 31.44 29.75 15.78
N ARG A 33 30.41 30.40 15.23
CA ARG A 33 29.04 30.15 15.63
C ARG A 33 28.75 28.67 15.42
N THR A 34 28.42 27.96 16.50
CA THR A 34 27.94 26.59 16.42
C THR A 34 26.71 26.58 15.53
N GLN A 35 26.80 25.93 14.37
CA GLN A 35 25.62 25.72 13.55
C GLN A 35 24.84 24.54 14.10
N VAL A 36 23.55 24.73 14.27
CA VAL A 36 22.61 23.70 14.72
C VAL A 36 21.64 23.45 13.58
N GLU A 37 21.65 22.24 13.02
CA GLU A 37 20.78 21.86 11.92
C GLU A 37 19.61 21.02 12.44
N LEU A 38 18.37 21.51 12.30
CA LEU A 38 17.17 20.72 12.56
C LEU A 38 16.76 19.97 11.29
N ILE A 39 16.73 18.64 11.36
CA ILE A 39 16.29 17.74 10.29
C ILE A 39 14.92 17.20 10.66
N ALA A 40 13.92 17.41 9.80
CA ALA A 40 12.56 16.95 10.05
C ALA A 40 11.83 16.60 8.74
N HIS A 41 10.89 15.65 8.80
CA HIS A 41 9.93 15.46 7.72
C HIS A 41 8.85 16.55 7.77
N ALA A 42 8.29 16.95 6.62
CA ALA A 42 7.26 18.01 6.56
C ALA A 42 6.03 17.71 7.43
N GLY A 43 5.63 16.44 7.50
CA GLY A 43 4.54 15.99 8.36
C GLY A 43 4.88 15.94 9.87
N SER A 44 6.11 16.26 10.28
CA SER A 44 6.53 16.26 11.70
C SER A 44 6.42 17.63 12.38
N HIS A 45 5.75 18.61 11.76
CA HIS A 45 5.70 20.01 12.25
C HIS A 45 7.07 20.66 12.42
N GLY A 46 8.08 20.23 11.65
CA GLY A 46 9.46 20.71 11.77
C GLY A 46 9.59 22.24 11.71
N GLY A 47 8.74 22.93 10.96
CA GLY A 47 8.73 24.39 10.90
C GLY A 47 8.30 25.08 12.20
N ALA A 48 7.40 24.50 12.99
CA ALA A 48 6.98 25.06 14.27
C ALA A 48 8.04 24.82 15.34
N VAL A 49 8.55 23.58 15.42
CA VAL A 49 9.67 23.19 16.30
C VAL A 49 10.92 24.03 16.01
N CYS A 50 11.23 24.26 14.73
CA CYS A 50 12.31 25.14 14.29
C CYS A 50 12.22 26.55 14.90
N ARG A 51 11.04 27.18 14.84
CA ARG A 51 10.84 28.53 15.38
C ARG A 51 10.97 28.55 16.90
N ALA A 52 10.41 27.56 17.59
CA ALA A 52 10.55 27.42 19.04
C ALA A 52 12.02 27.26 19.45
N LEU A 53 12.77 26.42 18.72
CA LEU A 53 14.20 26.21 18.91
C LEU A 53 15.01 27.49 18.68
N GLN A 54 14.72 28.23 17.60
CA GLN A 54 15.33 29.53 17.34
C GLN A 54 15.02 30.54 18.46
N SER A 55 13.80 30.57 18.99
CA SER A 55 13.40 31.42 20.10
C SER A 55 14.19 31.08 21.36
N MET A 56 14.25 29.79 21.72
CA MET A 56 15.00 29.27 22.87
C MET A 56 16.48 29.64 22.80
N CYS A 57 17.14 29.39 21.67
CA CYS A 57 18.55 29.75 21.48
C CYS A 57 18.78 31.27 21.61
N ARG A 58 17.87 32.11 21.10
CA ARG A 58 17.99 33.58 21.23
C ARG A 58 17.78 34.08 22.66
N GLN A 59 16.83 33.52 23.40
CA GLN A 59 16.50 33.97 24.75
C GLN A 59 17.63 33.66 25.74
N SER A 60 18.19 32.45 25.66
CA SER A 60 19.32 31.99 26.48
C SER A 60 20.60 32.81 26.23
N CYS A 61 20.65 33.48 25.09
CA CYS A 61 21.83 34.14 24.56
C CYS A 61 21.94 35.63 24.82
N LYS A 62 20.97 36.25 25.50
CA LYS A 62 20.96 37.72 25.72
C LYS A 62 22.20 38.25 26.45
N GLN A 63 23.09 37.38 26.94
CA GLN A 63 24.31 37.74 27.67
C GLN A 63 25.64 37.33 26.98
N TRP A 64 25.66 36.62 25.84
CA TRP A 64 26.91 36.04 25.28
C TRP A 64 27.13 36.27 23.76
N VAL A 65 28.41 36.41 23.38
CA VAL A 65 28.88 36.38 21.98
C VAL A 65 29.13 34.91 21.61
N GLY A 66 28.44 34.37 20.58
CA GLY A 66 28.66 32.99 20.10
C GLY A 66 27.42 32.11 19.93
N CYS A 67 26.22 32.70 19.89
CA CYS A 67 24.97 31.95 19.88
C CYS A 67 24.84 30.91 18.77
N PRO A 68 24.32 29.71 19.09
CA PRO A 68 24.06 28.71 18.08
C PRO A 68 23.08 29.26 17.03
N GLN A 69 23.48 29.16 15.77
CA GLN A 69 22.61 29.53 14.66
C GLN A 69 21.83 28.30 14.21
N VAL A 70 20.51 28.33 14.41
CA VAL A 70 19.63 27.22 14.07
C VAL A 70 19.17 27.34 12.61
N SER A 71 19.62 26.43 11.76
CA SER A 71 19.12 26.19 10.41
C SER A 71 18.11 25.04 10.42
N CYS A 72 17.14 25.05 9.51
CA CYS A 72 16.08 24.05 9.49
C CYS A 72 15.90 23.47 8.10
N LEU A 73 16.15 22.16 8.01
CA LEU A 73 15.91 21.34 6.85
C LEU A 73 14.61 20.54 7.07
N VAL A 74 13.52 21.11 6.57
CA VAL A 74 12.21 20.43 6.56
C VAL A 74 12.02 19.79 5.19
N ASP A 75 12.08 18.47 5.12
CA ASP A 75 11.91 17.72 3.89
C ASP A 75 10.45 17.70 3.46
N LYS A 76 10.17 18.30 2.29
CA LYS A 76 8.83 18.39 1.70
C LYS A 76 8.57 17.36 0.60
N SER A 77 9.58 16.61 0.17
CA SER A 77 9.48 15.81 -1.06
C SER A 77 9.27 14.32 -0.78
N SER A 78 8.20 13.74 -1.34
CA SER A 78 7.91 12.31 -1.24
C SER A 78 8.74 11.42 -2.17
N ARG A 79 9.53 12.00 -3.10
CA ARG A 79 9.95 11.30 -4.33
C ARG A 79 11.43 11.00 -4.54
N SER A 80 12.40 11.60 -3.85
CA SER A 80 13.79 11.10 -3.97
C SER A 80 14.76 11.66 -2.93
N LEU A 81 15.06 10.86 -1.91
CA LEU A 81 16.16 11.10 -0.98
C LEU A 81 17.44 10.43 -1.46
N ARG A 82 17.88 10.81 -2.65
CA ARG A 82 19.29 10.71 -3.07
C ARG A 82 19.91 12.07 -3.30
N HIS A 83 19.23 13.17 -2.94
CA HIS A 83 19.83 14.49 -3.09
C HIS A 83 21.07 14.61 -2.20
N LYS A 84 22.20 14.68 -2.91
CA LYS A 84 23.56 14.91 -2.44
C LYS A 84 23.55 15.85 -1.24
N ARG A 85 23.93 15.33 -0.07
CA ARG A 85 24.53 16.15 0.98
C ARG A 85 25.78 16.76 0.33
N GLU A 86 25.69 18.00 -0.15
CA GLU A 86 26.89 18.82 -0.22
C GLU A 86 27.48 18.81 1.19
N ALA A 87 28.76 18.47 1.31
CA ALA A 87 29.42 18.13 2.58
C ALA A 87 28.96 19.08 3.70
N ALA A 88 28.14 18.55 4.62
CA ALA A 88 27.60 19.34 5.71
C ALA A 88 28.76 19.92 6.49
N GLN A 89 28.73 21.23 6.75
CA GLN A 89 29.73 21.85 7.60
C GLN A 89 29.69 21.19 9.00
N PRO A 90 30.84 21.05 9.68
CA PRO A 90 30.88 20.51 11.04
C PRO A 90 29.96 21.34 11.95
N GLY A 91 28.93 20.70 12.52
CA GLY A 91 27.90 21.34 13.32
C GLY A 91 27.10 20.31 14.14
N LEU A 92 26.31 20.81 15.08
CA LEU A 92 25.36 19.98 15.83
C LEU A 92 24.12 19.73 14.96
N SER A 93 23.54 18.55 15.07
CA SER A 93 22.29 18.22 14.38
C SER A 93 21.22 17.76 15.37
N ILE A 94 19.98 18.16 15.11
CA ILE A 94 18.81 17.71 15.85
C ILE A 94 17.91 17.00 14.85
N LEU A 95 17.69 15.71 15.05
CA LEU A 95 16.78 14.92 14.24
C LEU A 95 15.41 14.87 14.92
N LEU A 96 14.43 15.55 14.34
CA LEU A 96 13.04 15.49 14.80
C LEU A 96 12.33 14.30 14.16
N LEU A 97 12.07 13.27 14.96
CA LEU A 97 11.28 12.11 14.58
C LEU A 97 9.85 12.23 15.11
N ARG A 98 8.93 11.66 14.34
CA ARG A 98 7.52 11.50 14.68
C ARG A 98 7.08 10.16 14.10
N ASP A 99 6.09 9.52 14.72
CA ASP A 99 5.51 8.29 14.19
C ASP A 99 5.19 8.44 12.69
N PRO A 100 5.78 7.62 11.80
CA PRO A 100 5.54 7.70 10.36
C PRO A 100 4.05 7.69 9.99
N ARG A 101 3.23 7.02 10.80
CA ARG A 101 1.78 6.97 10.65
C ARG A 101 1.15 8.34 10.87
N ASP A 102 1.55 9.03 11.92
CA ASP A 102 1.05 10.38 12.22
C ASP A 102 1.61 11.40 11.23
N VAL A 103 2.83 11.20 10.74
CA VAL A 103 3.43 12.03 9.69
C VAL A 103 2.60 11.99 8.41
N VAL A 104 2.20 10.79 7.94
CA VAL A 104 1.37 10.70 6.73
C VAL A 104 -0.07 11.17 6.96
N VAL A 105 -0.61 11.04 8.18
CA VAL A 105 -1.94 11.58 8.53
C VAL A 105 -1.91 13.11 8.59
N SER A 106 -0.82 13.68 9.12
CA SER A 106 -0.63 15.13 9.27
C SER A 106 -0.20 15.81 7.99
N TRP A 107 -0.01 15.06 6.90
CA TRP A 107 0.30 15.63 5.59
C TRP A 107 -0.92 16.37 5.05
N ARG A 108 -1.10 17.62 5.48
CA ARG A 108 -2.08 18.54 4.91
C ARG A 108 -1.52 19.08 3.61
N HIS A 109 -1.87 18.47 2.49
CA HIS A 109 -1.81 19.20 1.24
C HIS A 109 -2.90 20.26 1.23
N GLY A 110 -2.50 21.49 0.93
CA GLY A 110 -3.44 22.58 0.72
C GLY A 110 -4.39 22.17 -0.38
N THR A 111 -5.67 22.13 -0.02
CA THR A 111 -6.82 22.10 -0.94
C THR A 111 -6.64 21.17 -2.13
N GLU A 112 -6.97 19.89 -1.99
CA GLU A 112 -7.67 19.08 -3.01
C GLU A 112 -7.56 17.58 -2.74
N SER A 113 -8.55 16.86 -3.24
CA SER A 113 -9.48 16.12 -2.38
C SER A 113 -9.11 14.67 -2.12
N SER A 114 -7.83 14.33 -2.28
CA SER A 114 -7.28 13.01 -1.97
C SER A 114 -7.82 12.47 -0.65
N SER A 115 -8.50 11.32 -0.69
CA SER A 115 -8.93 10.71 0.57
C SER A 115 -7.66 10.54 1.42
N LYS A 116 -7.64 11.14 2.61
CA LYS A 116 -6.50 11.13 3.55
C LYS A 116 -5.88 9.73 3.75
N TYR A 117 -6.66 8.70 3.45
CA TYR A 117 -6.34 7.28 3.38
C TYR A 117 -5.37 6.90 2.26
N GLN A 118 -5.65 7.29 1.02
CA GLN A 118 -4.87 6.92 -0.14
C GLN A 118 -3.46 7.52 -0.07
N LEU A 119 -3.35 8.81 0.30
CA LEU A 119 -2.06 9.45 0.55
C LEU A 119 -1.26 8.71 1.62
N ALA A 120 -1.91 8.36 2.74
CA ALA A 120 -1.24 7.61 3.79
C ALA A 120 -0.72 6.27 3.29
N VAL A 121 -1.55 5.50 2.56
CA VAL A 121 -1.17 4.20 2.01
C VAL A 121 -0.03 4.31 1.00
N GLN A 122 -0.05 5.31 0.12
CA GLN A 122 0.97 5.53 -0.90
C GLN A 122 2.31 5.96 -0.32
N HIS A 123 2.28 6.76 0.76
CA HIS A 123 3.49 7.40 1.27
C HIS A 123 4.10 6.76 2.52
N ILE A 124 3.36 5.93 3.26
CA ILE A 124 3.83 5.39 4.54
C ILE A 124 5.18 4.69 4.46
N ARG A 125 5.44 3.96 3.37
CA ARG A 125 6.73 3.28 3.18
C ARG A 125 7.87 4.26 2.98
N SER A 126 7.66 5.30 2.16
CA SER A 126 8.67 6.34 1.92
C SER A 126 9.01 7.06 3.23
N VAL A 127 7.99 7.43 4.00
CA VAL A 127 8.16 8.08 5.31
C VAL A 127 8.87 7.15 6.31
N ALA A 128 8.44 5.89 6.43
CA ALA A 128 9.06 4.93 7.34
C ALA A 128 10.53 4.63 6.96
N SER A 129 10.82 4.48 5.67
CA SER A 129 12.18 4.32 5.15
C SER A 129 13.06 5.53 5.44
N TRP A 130 12.53 6.75 5.25
CA TRP A 130 13.24 7.99 5.61
C TRP A 130 13.52 8.04 7.11
N THR A 131 12.53 7.74 7.94
CA THR A 131 12.66 7.72 9.41
C THR A 131 13.75 6.76 9.85
N ARG A 132 13.74 5.51 9.34
CA ARG A 132 14.78 4.53 9.61
C ARG A 132 16.16 5.04 9.19
N TRP A 133 16.29 5.51 7.95
CA TRP A 133 17.57 5.95 7.41
C TRP A 133 18.15 7.13 8.21
N GLN A 134 17.35 8.14 8.53
CA GLN A 134 17.80 9.27 9.34
C GLN A 134 18.22 8.83 10.75
N HIS A 135 17.44 7.94 11.37
CA HIS A 135 17.77 7.40 12.68
C HIS A 135 19.10 6.63 12.66
N GLU A 136 19.33 5.77 11.66
CA GLU A 136 20.62 5.07 11.46
C GLU A 136 21.79 6.06 11.27
N GLN A 137 21.55 7.19 10.59
CA GLN A 137 22.60 8.19 10.35
C GLN A 137 22.90 9.06 11.57
N HIS A 138 21.97 9.28 12.50
CA HIS A 138 22.13 10.26 13.57
C HIS A 138 22.20 9.66 14.98
N SER A 139 21.69 8.45 15.18
CA SER A 139 21.63 7.85 16.52
C SER A 139 23.01 7.42 17.01
N GLY A 140 23.27 7.67 18.29
CA GLY A 140 24.55 7.34 18.94
C GLY A 140 25.71 8.28 18.60
N ARG A 141 25.50 9.31 17.77
CA ARG A 141 26.53 10.31 17.48
C ARG A 141 26.54 11.42 18.52
N THR A 142 27.72 11.84 18.95
CA THR A 142 27.90 12.89 19.96
C THR A 142 27.42 14.27 19.52
N GLU A 143 27.44 14.50 18.21
CA GLU A 143 27.03 15.73 17.53
C GLU A 143 25.57 15.71 17.07
N SER A 144 24.81 14.67 17.44
CA SER A 144 23.41 14.51 17.06
C SER A 144 22.52 14.33 18.28
N PHE A 145 21.34 14.95 18.25
CA PHE A 145 20.29 14.75 19.25
C PHE A 145 19.01 14.28 18.56
N VAL A 146 18.52 13.11 18.94
CA VAL A 146 17.25 12.59 18.43
C VAL A 146 16.13 13.11 19.31
N LEU A 147 15.30 13.99 18.74
CA LEU A 147 14.15 14.59 19.39
C LEU A 147 12.88 13.90 18.90
N PHE A 148 12.18 13.21 19.79
CA PHE A 148 10.88 12.61 19.47
C PHE A 148 9.75 13.63 19.71
N TYR A 149 8.90 13.80 18.71
CA TYR A 149 7.71 14.65 18.79
C TYR A 149 6.81 14.25 19.97
N GLU A 150 6.66 12.96 20.22
CA GLU A 150 5.82 12.43 21.30
C GLU A 150 6.41 12.70 22.70
N ALA A 151 7.73 12.61 22.85
CA ALA A 151 8.42 12.95 24.09
C ALA A 151 8.27 14.44 24.41
N LEU A 152 8.46 15.30 23.41
CA LEU A 152 8.25 16.73 23.53
C LEU A 152 6.79 17.08 23.91
N ALA A 153 5.81 16.30 23.44
CA ALA A 153 4.41 16.49 23.81
C ALA A 153 4.05 16.00 25.22
N LEU A 154 4.64 14.89 25.67
CA LEU A 154 4.31 14.23 26.94
C LEU A 154 5.10 14.75 28.14
N GLN A 155 6.40 14.98 27.93
CA GLN A 155 7.38 15.32 28.95
C GLN A 155 8.21 16.50 28.43
N PRO A 156 7.57 17.66 28.15
CA PRO A 156 8.24 18.79 27.52
C PRO A 156 9.39 19.31 28.38
N ARG A 157 9.23 19.39 29.71
CA ARG A 157 10.26 19.93 30.61
C ARG A 157 11.54 19.09 30.53
N GLU A 158 11.41 17.78 30.75
CA GLU A 158 12.53 16.84 30.73
C GLU A 158 13.19 16.80 29.35
N THR A 159 12.39 16.81 28.29
CA THR A 159 12.88 16.81 26.90
C THR A 159 13.64 18.09 26.56
N LEU A 160 13.13 19.25 26.99
CA LEU A 160 13.77 20.55 26.76
C LEU A 160 15.02 20.74 27.59
N GLU A 161 15.04 20.26 28.84
CA GLU A 161 16.24 20.27 29.68
C GLU A 161 17.35 19.38 29.08
N ALA A 162 17.00 18.20 28.56
CA ALA A 162 17.95 17.35 27.85
C ALA A 162 18.48 18.02 26.57
N LEU A 163 17.62 18.68 25.80
CA LEU A 163 17.99 19.42 24.60
C LEU A 163 18.88 20.63 24.93
N ALA A 164 18.55 21.41 25.96
CA ALA A 164 19.37 22.53 26.43
C ALA A 164 20.75 22.06 26.87
N LYS A 165 20.82 20.95 27.61
CA LYS A 165 22.08 20.33 28.01
C LYS A 165 22.92 19.91 26.80
N PHE A 166 22.31 19.28 25.79
CA PHE A 166 22.99 18.92 24.54
C PHE A 166 23.56 20.16 23.81
N LEU A 167 22.79 21.25 23.78
CA LEU A 167 23.20 22.52 23.18
C LEU A 167 24.13 23.35 24.08
N GLN A 168 24.47 22.87 25.26
CA GLN A 168 25.27 23.57 26.28
C GLN A 168 24.66 24.94 26.65
N LEU A 169 23.34 25.00 26.75
CA LEU A 169 22.61 26.20 27.14
C LEU A 169 22.23 26.10 28.63
N GLU A 170 22.57 27.14 29.39
CA GLU A 170 22.10 27.31 30.78
C GLU A 170 20.70 27.95 30.75
N VAL A 171 19.67 27.12 30.72
CA VAL A 171 18.26 27.58 30.64
C VAL A 171 17.47 26.98 31.79
N SER A 172 16.73 27.83 32.50
CA SER A 172 15.61 27.39 33.32
C SER A 172 14.32 27.71 32.56
N PHE A 173 13.53 26.68 32.28
CA PHE A 173 12.28 26.86 31.54
C PHE A 173 11.16 27.29 32.50
N THR A 174 10.54 28.43 32.20
CA THR A 174 9.30 28.85 32.88
C THR A 174 8.11 28.03 32.38
N GLU A 175 7.02 28.03 33.14
CA GLU A 175 5.79 27.33 32.75
C GLU A 175 5.22 27.90 31.43
N GLU A 176 5.37 29.20 31.18
CA GLU A 176 4.95 29.82 29.91
C GLU A 176 5.77 29.30 28.73
N GLN A 177 7.09 29.13 28.90
CA GLN A 177 7.96 28.58 27.85
C GLN A 177 7.63 27.11 27.58
N ILE A 178 7.35 26.33 28.62
CA ILE A 178 6.91 24.94 28.48
C ILE A 178 5.58 24.88 27.73
N ALA A 179 4.63 25.75 28.07
CA ALA A 179 3.35 25.85 27.37
C ALA A 179 3.52 26.25 25.89
N GLU A 180 4.46 27.16 25.57
CA GLU A 180 4.79 27.50 24.18
C GLU A 180 5.27 26.27 23.40
N TRP A 181 6.16 25.46 23.98
CA TRP A 181 6.64 24.23 23.37
C TRP A 181 5.55 23.15 23.24
N GLN A 182 4.69 23.00 24.25
CA GLN A 182 3.53 22.11 24.14
C GLN A 182 2.58 22.56 23.03
N SER A 183 2.45 23.86 22.77
CA SER A 183 1.58 24.38 21.71
C SER A 183 2.09 24.02 20.30
N VAL A 184 3.40 23.81 20.11
CA VAL A 184 3.95 23.35 18.83
C VAL A 184 3.76 21.85 18.60
N THR A 185 3.58 21.07 19.68
CA THR A 185 3.26 19.64 19.64
C THR A 185 1.80 19.41 20.05
N LYS A 186 0.85 19.47 19.12
CA LYS A 186 -0.58 19.37 19.48
C LYS A 186 -0.88 17.99 20.10
N PRO A 187 -1.40 17.93 21.34
CA PRO A 187 -1.64 16.65 22.03
C PRO A 187 -2.57 15.68 21.29
N GLY A 188 -3.53 16.20 20.53
CA GLY A 188 -4.46 15.43 19.69
C GLY A 188 -3.89 15.00 18.33
N GLU A 189 -2.61 15.26 18.08
CA GLU A 189 -1.91 14.84 16.87
C GLU A 189 -1.03 13.59 17.08
N ARG A 190 -1.23 12.88 18.18
CA ARG A 190 -0.59 11.57 18.42
C ARG A 190 -1.56 10.44 18.12
N CYS A 191 -1.05 9.37 17.53
CA CYS A 191 -1.81 8.16 17.22
C CYS A 191 -3.09 8.47 16.41
N GLN A 192 -2.98 9.38 15.45
CA GLN A 192 -4.09 9.90 14.66
C GLN A 192 -4.69 8.84 13.72
N ILE A 193 -3.98 7.73 13.51
CA ILE A 193 -4.50 6.57 12.77
C ILE A 193 -5.74 5.97 13.41
N SER A 194 -6.02 6.23 14.68
CA SER A 194 -7.30 5.86 15.31
C SER A 194 -8.51 6.51 14.62
N SER A 195 -8.30 7.64 13.90
CA SER A 195 -9.32 8.29 13.08
C SER A 195 -9.46 7.71 11.67
N TYR A 196 -8.66 6.69 11.32
CA TYR A 196 -8.68 6.00 10.05
C TYR A 196 -9.49 4.70 10.16
N PRO A 197 -10.11 4.23 9.06
CA PRO A 197 -10.69 2.90 9.02
C PRO A 197 -9.68 1.84 9.50
N PRO A 198 -10.11 0.87 10.32
CA PRO A 198 -9.25 -0.18 10.90
C PRO A 198 -8.26 -0.82 9.94
N TRP A 199 -8.69 -1.14 8.71
CA TRP A 199 -7.84 -1.77 7.71
C TRP A 199 -6.68 -0.88 7.23
N ILE A 200 -6.89 0.44 7.13
CA ILE A 200 -5.82 1.38 6.76
C ILE A 200 -4.88 1.56 7.95
N ALA A 201 -5.42 1.75 9.15
CA ALA A 201 -4.60 1.85 10.36
C ALA A 201 -3.72 0.60 10.56
N GLY A 202 -4.28 -0.59 10.30
CA GLY A 202 -3.57 -1.86 10.31
C GLY A 202 -2.51 -1.95 9.21
N TYR A 203 -2.83 -1.58 7.97
CA TYR A 203 -1.86 -1.51 6.87
C TYR A 203 -0.68 -0.57 7.19
N LEU A 204 -0.97 0.66 7.62
CA LEU A 204 0.06 1.65 7.98
C LEU A 204 0.95 1.12 9.11
N SER A 205 0.34 0.48 10.12
CA SER A 205 1.07 -0.12 11.24
C SER A 205 1.93 -1.31 10.79
N ALA A 206 1.44 -2.19 9.91
CA ALA A 206 2.22 -3.30 9.38
C ALA A 206 3.46 -2.82 8.59
N ILE A 207 3.32 -1.76 7.78
CA ILE A 207 4.47 -1.13 7.11
C ILE A 207 5.48 -0.62 8.15
N VAL A 208 5.03 0.12 9.15
CA VAL A 208 5.93 0.67 10.18
C VAL A 208 6.63 -0.43 10.98
N GLN A 209 5.92 -1.51 11.33
CA GLN A 209 6.51 -2.67 12.01
C GLN A 209 7.57 -3.38 11.15
N LYS A 210 7.41 -3.39 9.83
CA LYS A 210 8.34 -4.02 8.89
C LYS A 210 9.55 -3.13 8.57
N GLU A 211 9.33 -1.83 8.41
CA GLU A 211 10.33 -0.89 7.90
C GLU A 211 11.23 -0.28 8.99
N LEU A 212 10.83 -0.33 10.26
CA LEU A 212 11.57 0.29 11.36
C LEU A 212 12.34 -0.72 12.24
N PRO A 213 13.50 -0.31 12.80
CA PRO A 213 14.24 -1.10 13.79
C PRO A 213 13.48 -1.21 15.13
N GLU A 214 13.86 -2.20 15.95
CA GLU A 214 13.12 -2.58 17.16
C GLU A 214 13.00 -1.47 18.21
N ASP A 215 14.04 -0.67 18.38
CA ASP A 215 14.07 0.49 19.29
C ASP A 215 13.03 1.56 18.89
N LEU A 216 12.95 1.90 17.60
CA LEU A 216 11.93 2.81 17.08
C LEU A 216 10.52 2.20 17.17
N ARG A 217 10.37 0.90 16.92
CA ARG A 217 9.08 0.20 17.07
C ARG A 217 8.61 0.23 18.53
N GLY A 218 9.52 -0.01 19.47
CA GLY A 218 9.24 0.07 20.90
C GLY A 218 8.77 1.47 21.31
N HIS A 219 9.38 2.52 20.74
CA HIS A 219 9.00 3.90 21.02
C HIS A 219 7.54 4.22 20.60
N TRP A 220 7.09 3.71 19.46
CA TRP A 220 5.73 3.96 18.93
C TRP A 220 4.75 2.81 19.14
N ALA A 221 5.10 1.83 19.99
CA ALA A 221 4.23 0.70 20.32
C ALA A 221 2.96 1.11 21.07
N SER A 222 2.99 2.23 21.80
CA SER A 222 1.87 2.72 22.61
C SER A 222 0.73 3.31 21.79
N CYS A 223 0.92 3.57 20.50
CA CYS A 223 -0.18 4.06 19.68
C CYS A 223 -1.19 2.93 19.40
N PRO A 224 -2.48 3.11 19.78
CA PRO A 224 -3.54 2.15 19.50
C PRO A 224 -3.71 2.03 17.98
N GLY A 225 -3.01 1.05 17.42
CA GLY A 225 -2.84 0.79 16.00
C GLY A 225 -2.60 -0.68 15.69
N ASN A 226 -2.43 -1.52 16.72
CA ASN A 226 -2.74 -2.95 16.66
C ASN A 226 -4.27 -3.16 16.53
N VAL A 227 -4.94 -2.31 15.77
CA VAL A 227 -6.29 -2.56 15.32
C VAL A 227 -6.15 -3.70 14.33
N SER A 228 -6.64 -4.88 14.72
CA SER A 228 -6.66 -6.04 13.85
C SER A 228 -7.25 -5.61 12.51
N TRP A 229 -6.51 -5.87 11.44
CA TRP A 229 -6.70 -5.39 10.07
C TRP A 229 -8.08 -5.73 9.44
N ALA A 230 -9.02 -6.33 10.15
CA ALA A 230 -10.34 -6.65 9.64
C ALA A 230 -11.06 -5.38 9.10
N PRO A 231 -11.48 -5.31 7.81
CA PRO A 231 -12.61 -4.44 7.45
C PRO A 231 -13.69 -4.62 8.50
N GLU A 232 -14.44 -3.54 8.84
CA GLU A 232 -15.56 -3.64 9.81
C GLU A 232 -16.26 -4.97 9.52
N PRO A 233 -16.14 -5.95 10.45
CA PRO A 233 -16.52 -7.32 10.14
C PRO A 233 -17.96 -7.33 9.67
N CYS A 234 -18.72 -6.34 10.14
CA CYS A 234 -20.14 -6.22 10.03
C CYS A 234 -20.55 -4.94 9.30
N PRO A 235 -21.62 -4.97 8.48
CA PRO A 235 -22.22 -3.77 7.92
C PRO A 235 -22.59 -2.74 9.00
N ARG A 236 -22.63 -1.46 8.65
CA ARG A 236 -23.00 -0.40 9.59
C ARG A 236 -24.31 -0.70 10.33
N GLY A 237 -24.28 -0.52 11.64
CA GLY A 237 -25.42 -0.76 12.52
C GLY A 237 -25.61 -2.23 12.91
N THR A 238 -24.58 -3.06 12.71
CA THR A 238 -24.54 -4.45 13.16
C THR A 238 -23.23 -4.71 13.92
N GLU A 239 -23.26 -5.56 14.94
CA GLU A 239 -22.11 -5.85 15.82
C GLU A 239 -21.56 -7.24 15.56
N LEU A 240 -20.23 -7.39 15.58
CA LEU A 240 -19.60 -8.70 15.45
C LEU A 240 -19.77 -9.48 16.75
N GLU A 241 -20.43 -10.62 16.66
CA GLU A 241 -20.50 -11.63 17.70
C GLU A 241 -19.53 -12.76 17.33
N VAL A 242 -18.48 -12.90 18.14
CA VAL A 242 -17.45 -13.92 17.95
C VAL A 242 -17.92 -15.21 18.61
N HIS A 243 -17.83 -16.31 17.88
CA HIS A 243 -18.21 -17.62 18.36
C HIS A 243 -16.98 -18.53 18.46
N ASN A 244 -16.88 -19.30 19.53
CA ASN A 244 -15.79 -20.26 19.74
C ASN A 244 -16.20 -21.70 19.42
N GLU A 245 -17.48 -21.95 19.19
CA GLU A 245 -18.01 -23.29 18.96
C GLU A 245 -17.74 -23.76 17.52
N SER A 246 -17.44 -25.03 17.34
CA SER A 246 -17.15 -25.62 16.02
C SER A 246 -18.33 -25.64 15.06
N ARG A 247 -19.56 -25.41 15.55
CA ARG A 247 -20.80 -25.58 14.78
C ARG A 247 -21.35 -24.30 14.14
N HIS A 248 -20.79 -23.13 14.46
CA HIS A 248 -21.17 -21.86 13.81
C HIS A 248 -20.04 -20.82 13.84
N GLY A 249 -19.95 -20.05 12.76
CA GLY A 249 -18.99 -18.96 12.57
C GLY A 249 -19.36 -17.69 13.30
N ASP A 250 -18.45 -16.72 13.27
CA ASP A 250 -18.71 -15.37 13.75
C ASP A 250 -19.85 -14.75 12.92
N ILE A 251 -20.73 -13.99 13.56
CA ILE A 251 -21.89 -13.35 12.92
C ILE A 251 -21.92 -11.85 13.18
N CYS A 252 -22.61 -11.14 12.29
CA CYS A 252 -22.93 -9.74 12.44
C CYS A 252 -24.39 -9.60 12.82
N ARG A 253 -24.64 -9.21 14.07
CA ARG A 253 -25.99 -9.16 14.64
C ARG A 253 -26.57 -7.75 14.59
N ARG A 254 -27.85 -7.67 14.26
CA ARG A 254 -28.70 -6.49 14.47
C ARG A 254 -29.98 -6.93 15.15
N SER A 255 -30.06 -6.75 16.47
CA SER A 255 -31.20 -7.24 17.26
C SER A 255 -31.35 -8.78 17.14
N ARG A 256 -32.45 -9.29 16.56
CA ARG A 256 -32.67 -10.73 16.32
C ARG A 256 -32.17 -11.22 14.97
N ASP A 257 -31.88 -10.31 14.04
CA ASP A 257 -31.37 -10.67 12.71
C ASP A 257 -29.84 -10.79 12.76
N TYR A 258 -29.31 -11.71 11.96
CA TYR A 258 -27.88 -11.91 11.81
C TYR A 258 -27.49 -12.07 10.34
N MET A 259 -26.23 -11.78 10.04
CA MET A 259 -25.63 -12.00 8.72
C MET A 259 -24.17 -12.36 8.86
N CYS A 260 -23.58 -12.99 7.84
CA CYS A 260 -22.15 -13.28 7.89
C CYS A 260 -21.32 -12.00 7.82
N PRO A 261 -20.13 -12.00 8.47
CA PRO A 261 -19.17 -10.94 8.29
C PRO A 261 -18.85 -10.68 6.81
N ASN A 262 -18.64 -9.42 6.46
CA ASN A 262 -18.34 -8.93 5.10
C ASN A 262 -17.27 -9.78 4.40
N MET A 263 -16.22 -10.11 5.14
CA MET A 263 -15.08 -10.93 4.71
C MET A 263 -15.46 -12.41 4.50
N CYS A 264 -16.30 -12.97 5.36
CA CYS A 264 -16.80 -14.34 5.22
C CYS A 264 -17.69 -14.48 3.97
N ARG A 265 -18.46 -13.45 3.63
CA ARG A 265 -19.30 -13.43 2.40
C ARG A 265 -18.49 -13.44 1.10
N GLN A 266 -17.20 -13.14 1.15
CA GLN A 266 -16.33 -13.16 -0.03
C GLN A 266 -15.54 -14.47 -0.16
N LEU A 267 -15.65 -15.42 0.77
CA LEU A 267 -15.02 -16.73 0.66
C LEU A 267 -15.92 -17.66 -0.17
N VAL A 268 -15.31 -18.50 -1.01
CA VAL A 268 -16.07 -19.33 -1.96
C VAL A 268 -16.66 -20.56 -1.29
N ASP A 269 -15.90 -21.13 -0.35
CA ASP A 269 -16.36 -22.08 0.66
C ASP A 269 -16.64 -21.31 1.96
N ALA A 270 -17.43 -20.22 1.89
CA ALA A 270 -17.72 -19.38 3.05
C ALA A 270 -18.16 -20.26 4.22
N PRO A 271 -17.32 -20.36 5.26
CA PRO A 271 -17.61 -21.31 6.29
C PRO A 271 -18.83 -20.78 7.07
N TYR A 272 -19.94 -21.52 7.04
CA TYR A 272 -21.26 -21.01 7.40
C TYR A 272 -21.19 -20.22 8.72
N CYS A 273 -21.56 -18.95 8.68
CA CYS A 273 -21.75 -18.21 9.92
C CYS A 273 -22.99 -18.75 10.68
N ALA A 274 -23.86 -19.50 10.00
CA ALA A 274 -24.86 -20.38 10.60
C ALA A 274 -25.20 -21.58 9.69
N GLY A 275 -25.13 -22.80 10.23
CA GLY A 275 -25.80 -23.98 9.71
C GLY A 275 -25.13 -24.71 8.54
N LYS A 276 -24.15 -25.58 8.83
CA LYS A 276 -23.96 -26.94 8.29
C LYS A 276 -22.83 -27.61 9.09
N GLU A 277 -23.07 -28.82 9.61
CA GLU A 277 -22.20 -29.51 10.60
C GLU A 277 -20.87 -30.06 10.05
N GLN A 278 -20.51 -29.81 8.78
CA GLN A 278 -19.42 -30.52 8.09
C GLN A 278 -18.29 -29.64 7.54
N GLU A 279 -18.33 -28.32 7.74
CA GLU A 279 -17.27 -27.41 7.31
C GLU A 279 -16.75 -26.59 8.50
N ASP A 280 -15.47 -26.23 8.50
CA ASP A 280 -14.92 -25.29 9.51
C ASP A 280 -15.79 -24.02 9.54
N PRO A 281 -16.05 -23.36 10.67
CA PRO A 281 -16.87 -22.15 10.74
C PRO A 281 -16.05 -20.86 10.49
N CYS A 282 -16.66 -19.82 9.89
CA CYS A 282 -15.89 -18.62 9.54
C CYS A 282 -15.46 -17.86 10.77
N ARG A 283 -14.16 -17.61 10.86
CA ARG A 283 -13.55 -16.77 11.89
C ARG A 283 -13.11 -15.46 11.26
N ALA A 284 -13.69 -14.35 11.70
CA ALA A 284 -13.34 -13.02 11.23
C ALA A 284 -11.84 -12.73 11.43
N ALA A 285 -11.25 -13.23 12.52
CA ALA A 285 -9.81 -13.10 12.77
C ALA A 285 -8.95 -13.86 11.74
N ALA A 286 -9.33 -15.09 11.37
CA ALA A 286 -8.58 -15.88 10.39
C ALA A 286 -8.71 -15.29 8.97
N ALA A 287 -9.93 -14.88 8.59
CA ALA A 287 -10.15 -14.14 7.36
C ALA A 287 -9.36 -12.83 7.34
N ALA A 288 -9.25 -12.13 8.48
CA ALA A 288 -8.44 -10.93 8.58
C ALA A 288 -6.95 -11.20 8.34
N ALA A 289 -6.37 -12.23 8.96
CA ALA A 289 -4.96 -12.58 8.74
C ALA A 289 -4.65 -12.84 7.25
N THR A 290 -5.48 -13.62 6.57
CA THR A 290 -5.29 -13.94 5.15
C THR A 290 -5.28 -12.70 4.26
N TRP A 291 -6.12 -11.72 4.54
CA TRP A 291 -6.14 -10.50 3.76
C TRP A 291 -5.06 -9.49 4.18
N GLN A 292 -4.60 -9.52 5.43
CA GLN A 292 -3.41 -8.78 5.83
C GLN A 292 -2.22 -9.24 4.98
N ASP A 293 -2.07 -10.54 4.73
CA ASP A 293 -1.06 -11.06 3.80
C ASP A 293 -1.26 -10.57 2.36
N MET A 294 -2.52 -10.37 1.91
CA MET A 294 -2.81 -9.86 0.56
C MET A 294 -2.45 -8.38 0.37
N LEU A 295 -2.59 -7.55 1.41
CA LEU A 295 -2.41 -6.10 1.32
C LEU A 295 -1.07 -5.64 1.89
N VAL A 296 -0.38 -6.44 2.69
CA VAL A 296 0.94 -6.09 3.22
C VAL A 296 2.02 -6.32 2.15
N PRO A 297 2.87 -5.33 1.88
CA PRO A 297 3.87 -5.48 0.83
C PRO A 297 5.23 -6.08 1.13
N ASN A 298 5.75 -6.90 0.21
CA ASN A 298 7.16 -7.30 0.10
C ASN A 298 8.03 -6.44 -0.84
N PRO A 299 8.83 -5.51 -0.32
CA PRO A 299 9.62 -4.56 -1.10
C PRO A 299 10.72 -5.17 -2.00
N HIS A 300 10.94 -6.50 -1.97
CA HIS A 300 12.07 -7.15 -2.64
C HIS A 300 11.75 -7.84 -3.97
N THR A 301 10.48 -7.99 -4.34
CA THR A 301 10.09 -8.59 -5.63
C THR A 301 9.72 -7.50 -6.64
N PRO A 302 10.30 -7.50 -7.87
CA PRO A 302 9.75 -6.67 -8.93
C PRO A 302 8.29 -7.10 -9.18
N TRP A 303 7.40 -6.12 -9.05
CA TRP A 303 5.95 -6.30 -9.00
C TRP A 303 5.39 -6.57 -10.38
N VAL A 304 5.52 -7.81 -10.84
CA VAL A 304 5.10 -8.24 -12.16
C VAL A 304 3.68 -8.80 -12.08
N ILE A 305 2.74 -8.18 -12.78
CA ILE A 305 1.45 -8.79 -13.12
C ILE A 305 1.60 -9.41 -14.50
N SER A 306 1.40 -10.72 -14.55
CA SER A 306 1.47 -11.47 -15.81
C SER A 306 0.08 -11.61 -16.42
N THR A 307 0.02 -11.77 -17.73
CA THR A 307 -1.15 -12.33 -18.42
C THR A 307 -0.67 -13.35 -19.43
N TYR A 308 -1.59 -14.17 -19.95
CA TYR A 308 -1.28 -15.11 -21.02
C TYR A 308 -2.04 -14.70 -22.27
N TYR A 309 -1.32 -14.67 -23.39
CA TYR A 309 -1.91 -14.36 -24.68
C TYR A 309 -1.18 -15.12 -25.78
N GLU A 310 -1.95 -15.78 -26.65
CA GLU A 310 -1.46 -16.42 -27.85
C GLU A 310 -2.28 -15.94 -29.04
N ALA A 311 -1.61 -15.44 -30.08
CA ALA A 311 -2.28 -14.96 -31.27
C ALA A 311 -2.99 -16.12 -31.98
N SER A 312 -4.24 -15.88 -32.40
CA SER A 312 -5.00 -16.90 -33.14
C SER A 312 -4.37 -17.14 -34.51
N SER A 313 -4.08 -18.39 -34.85
CA SER A 313 -3.67 -18.76 -36.22
C SER A 313 -4.79 -18.56 -37.25
N LYS A 314 -6.05 -18.49 -36.79
CA LYS A 314 -7.21 -18.20 -37.63
C LYS A 314 -7.36 -16.69 -37.81
N LYS A 315 -7.39 -16.24 -39.06
CA LYS A 315 -7.77 -14.87 -39.43
C LYS A 315 -9.28 -14.68 -39.30
N ASP A 316 -9.74 -14.41 -38.08
CA ASP A 316 -11.15 -14.18 -37.77
C ASP A 316 -11.53 -12.69 -37.68
N GLY A 317 -10.60 -11.80 -38.04
CA GLY A 317 -10.81 -10.35 -38.05
C GLY A 317 -10.89 -9.71 -36.66
N ARG A 318 -10.70 -10.48 -35.57
CA ARG A 318 -10.82 -10.00 -34.18
C ARG A 318 -9.47 -9.78 -33.49
N GLU A 319 -8.37 -10.08 -34.17
CA GLU A 319 -7.02 -9.95 -33.65
C GLU A 319 -6.70 -8.52 -33.19
N ASP A 320 -7.05 -7.51 -33.99
CA ASP A 320 -6.83 -6.10 -33.63
C ASP A 320 -7.54 -5.72 -32.32
N ALA A 321 -8.75 -6.24 -32.10
CA ALA A 321 -9.50 -6.03 -30.87
C ALA A 321 -8.86 -6.74 -29.67
N ARG A 322 -8.32 -7.94 -29.85
CA ARG A 322 -7.56 -8.65 -28.79
C ARG A 322 -6.29 -7.91 -28.42
N GLN A 323 -5.54 -7.43 -29.40
CA GLN A 323 -4.34 -6.61 -29.19
C GLN A 323 -4.68 -5.32 -28.46
N LEU A 324 -5.79 -4.66 -28.83
CA LEU A 324 -6.25 -3.46 -28.12
C LEU A 324 -6.68 -3.78 -26.68
N THR A 325 -7.34 -4.92 -26.45
CA THR A 325 -7.68 -5.41 -25.10
C THR A 325 -6.43 -5.57 -24.25
N LEU A 326 -5.41 -6.23 -24.79
CA LEU A 326 -4.11 -6.46 -24.13
C LEU A 326 -3.36 -5.15 -23.85
N ALA A 327 -3.42 -4.18 -24.78
CA ALA A 327 -2.84 -2.87 -24.60
C ALA A 327 -3.54 -2.07 -23.47
N THR A 328 -4.89 -2.08 -23.45
CA THR A 328 -5.69 -1.47 -22.38
C THR A 328 -5.41 -2.10 -21.02
N TRP A 329 -5.31 -3.44 -20.97
CA TRP A 329 -4.86 -4.15 -19.77
C TRP A 329 -3.50 -3.65 -19.29
N ALA A 330 -2.50 -3.64 -20.18
CA ALA A 330 -1.14 -3.25 -19.82
C ALA A 330 -1.09 -1.81 -19.31
N GLN A 331 -1.77 -0.88 -19.99
CA GLN A 331 -1.84 0.53 -19.63
C GLN A 331 -2.35 0.73 -18.19
N HIS A 332 -3.48 0.11 -17.83
CA HIS A 332 -4.09 0.35 -16.52
C HIS A 332 -3.37 -0.36 -15.38
N TRP A 333 -2.82 -1.56 -15.61
CA TRP A 333 -1.94 -2.22 -14.65
C TRP A 333 -0.65 -1.42 -14.39
N GLN A 334 -0.05 -0.86 -15.44
CA GLN A 334 1.09 0.06 -15.31
C GLN A 334 0.72 1.35 -14.58
N ARG A 335 -0.45 1.93 -14.87
CA ARG A 335 -0.98 3.11 -14.14
C ARG A 335 -1.20 2.81 -12.66
N ALA A 336 -1.56 1.57 -12.31
CA ALA A 336 -1.65 1.09 -10.93
C ALA A 336 -0.29 0.73 -10.28
N GLY A 337 0.82 0.93 -11.00
CA GLY A 337 2.19 0.76 -10.51
C GLY A 337 2.84 -0.60 -10.80
N TRP A 338 2.14 -1.51 -11.50
CA TRP A 338 2.66 -2.84 -11.82
C TRP A 338 3.57 -2.81 -13.04
N LYS A 339 4.58 -3.70 -13.06
CA LYS A 339 5.24 -4.10 -14.30
C LYS A 339 4.39 -5.16 -14.98
N THR A 340 4.13 -5.01 -16.27
CA THR A 340 3.31 -5.97 -17.01
C THR A 340 4.19 -6.94 -17.78
N ARG A 341 3.78 -8.21 -17.82
CA ARG A 341 4.45 -9.28 -18.56
C ARG A 341 3.41 -10.11 -19.31
N VAL A 342 3.59 -10.26 -20.62
CA VAL A 342 2.74 -11.14 -21.43
C VAL A 342 3.50 -12.43 -21.66
N LEU A 343 2.92 -13.54 -21.21
CA LEU A 343 3.43 -14.89 -21.43
C LEU A 343 2.72 -15.52 -22.63
N GLY A 344 3.40 -16.45 -23.30
CA GLY A 344 2.84 -17.16 -24.46
C GLY A 344 3.18 -18.65 -24.48
N LEU A 345 2.85 -19.31 -25.58
CA LEU A 345 3.06 -20.76 -25.72
C LEU A 345 4.53 -21.16 -25.54
N ALA A 346 5.48 -20.32 -25.97
CA ALA A 346 6.91 -20.56 -25.80
C ALA A 346 7.33 -20.68 -24.32
N ASP A 347 6.63 -19.99 -23.41
CA ASP A 347 6.88 -20.13 -21.97
C ASP A 347 6.33 -21.45 -21.44
N ALA A 348 5.11 -21.83 -21.85
CA ALA A 348 4.50 -23.10 -21.47
C ALA A 348 5.31 -24.32 -21.96
N GLN A 349 5.91 -24.22 -23.15
CA GLN A 349 6.73 -25.28 -23.77
C GLN A 349 8.02 -25.60 -23.01
N LYS A 350 8.49 -24.70 -22.13
CA LYS A 350 9.64 -24.95 -21.26
C LYS A 350 9.32 -26.02 -20.20
N SER A 351 8.04 -26.20 -19.88
CA SER A 351 7.64 -27.11 -18.82
C SER A 351 7.79 -28.58 -19.22
N PRO A 352 8.36 -29.43 -18.35
CA PRO A 352 8.46 -30.87 -18.62
C PRO A 352 7.08 -31.55 -18.75
N PHE A 353 6.01 -30.94 -18.22
CA PHE A 353 4.65 -31.45 -18.32
C PHE A 353 3.96 -31.13 -19.65
N TYR A 354 4.52 -30.22 -20.47
CA TYR A 354 3.87 -29.74 -21.70
C TYR A 354 3.47 -30.88 -22.65
N LYS A 355 4.39 -31.82 -22.92
CA LYS A 355 4.11 -32.97 -23.81
C LYS A 355 3.02 -33.89 -23.25
N GLN A 356 2.98 -34.07 -21.93
CA GLN A 356 1.97 -34.90 -21.28
C GLN A 356 0.59 -34.23 -21.35
N LEU A 357 0.55 -32.92 -21.18
CA LEU A 357 -0.67 -32.12 -21.33
C LEU A 357 -1.29 -32.26 -22.72
N LEU A 358 -0.47 -32.21 -23.78
CA LEU A 358 -0.95 -32.43 -25.16
C LEU A 358 -1.64 -33.78 -25.34
N VAL A 359 -1.12 -34.85 -24.73
CA VAL A 359 -1.76 -36.18 -24.77
C VAL A 359 -3.08 -36.18 -24.02
N LYS A 360 -3.18 -35.46 -22.90
CA LYS A 360 -4.40 -35.36 -22.10
C LYS A 360 -5.50 -34.59 -22.81
N PHE A 361 -5.18 -33.58 -23.63
CA PHE A 361 -6.19 -32.86 -24.41
C PHE A 361 -6.97 -33.74 -25.39
N ALA A 362 -6.42 -34.86 -25.84
CA ALA A 362 -7.16 -35.83 -26.66
C ALA A 362 -8.34 -36.48 -25.89
N GLN A 363 -8.36 -36.37 -24.57
CA GLN A 363 -9.37 -36.96 -23.68
C GLN A 363 -10.38 -35.92 -23.19
N ILE A 364 -10.14 -34.63 -23.42
CA ILE A 364 -10.94 -33.53 -22.87
C ILE A 364 -11.77 -32.93 -24.01
N PRO A 365 -13.10 -32.82 -23.88
CA PRO A 365 -13.93 -32.17 -24.87
C PRO A 365 -13.71 -30.65 -24.79
N LEU A 366 -12.90 -30.10 -25.68
CA LEU A 366 -12.55 -28.67 -25.71
C LEU A 366 -13.53 -27.82 -26.55
N GLY A 367 -14.72 -28.33 -26.82
CA GLY A 367 -15.79 -27.62 -27.53
C GLY A 367 -15.41 -27.16 -28.95
N GLN A 368 -16.03 -26.05 -29.38
CA GLN A 368 -15.93 -25.53 -30.76
C GLN A 368 -14.66 -24.70 -31.02
N ASN A 369 -13.98 -24.25 -29.97
CA ASN A 369 -12.75 -23.46 -30.08
C ASN A 369 -11.59 -24.09 -29.28
N PRO A 370 -11.13 -25.29 -29.66
CA PRO A 370 -10.16 -26.04 -28.88
C PRO A 370 -8.82 -25.32 -28.70
N GLU A 371 -8.42 -24.45 -29.63
CA GLU A 371 -7.16 -23.69 -29.50
C GLU A 371 -7.23 -22.63 -28.39
N TYR A 372 -8.37 -21.94 -28.26
CA TYR A 372 -8.60 -21.03 -27.14
C TYR A 372 -8.63 -21.76 -25.81
N GLU A 373 -9.30 -22.91 -25.74
CA GLU A 373 -9.36 -23.71 -24.52
C GLU A 373 -7.98 -24.25 -24.13
N LYS A 374 -7.17 -24.73 -25.09
CA LYS A 374 -5.78 -25.16 -24.82
C LYS A 374 -4.95 -24.01 -24.27
N ALA A 375 -5.05 -22.82 -24.86
CA ALA A 375 -4.36 -21.62 -24.38
C ALA A 375 -4.71 -21.32 -22.91
N CYS A 376 -5.98 -21.49 -22.53
CA CYS A 376 -6.44 -21.35 -21.15
C CYS A 376 -5.77 -22.34 -20.19
N TYR A 377 -5.45 -23.57 -20.60
CA TYR A 377 -4.66 -24.51 -19.78
C TYR A 377 -3.15 -24.23 -19.82
N PHE A 378 -2.62 -23.74 -20.95
CA PHE A 378 -1.19 -23.44 -21.07
C PHE A 378 -0.74 -22.27 -20.17
N ARG A 379 -1.64 -21.34 -19.83
CA ARG A 379 -1.31 -20.21 -18.95
C ARG A 379 -0.72 -20.63 -17.59
N TYR A 380 -1.18 -21.75 -17.04
CA TYR A 380 -0.68 -22.27 -15.76
C TYR A 380 0.75 -22.80 -15.88
N LEU A 381 1.07 -23.48 -16.98
CA LEU A 381 2.44 -23.91 -17.28
C LEU A 381 3.34 -22.71 -17.51
N ALA A 382 2.90 -21.74 -18.33
CA ALA A 382 3.67 -20.54 -18.59
C ALA A 382 4.01 -19.78 -17.30
N MET A 383 3.06 -19.64 -16.37
CA MET A 383 3.31 -19.01 -15.06
C MET A 383 4.29 -19.78 -14.20
N SER A 384 4.17 -21.10 -14.14
CA SER A 384 5.14 -21.97 -13.44
C SER A 384 6.55 -21.71 -13.97
N GLU A 385 6.75 -21.78 -15.29
CA GLU A 385 8.08 -21.60 -15.90
C GLU A 385 8.58 -20.14 -15.85
N ALA A 386 7.70 -19.19 -15.57
CA ALA A 386 8.03 -17.78 -15.38
C ALA A 386 8.38 -17.41 -13.92
N GLY A 387 8.46 -18.40 -13.02
CA GLY A 387 8.81 -18.26 -11.60
C GLY A 387 7.61 -18.03 -10.67
N GLY A 388 6.39 -18.26 -11.14
CA GLY A 388 5.15 -17.97 -10.42
C GLY A 388 4.84 -16.47 -10.38
N GLY A 389 4.15 -16.05 -9.31
CA GLY A 389 3.75 -14.66 -9.09
C GLY A 389 2.26 -14.41 -9.29
N TRP A 390 1.94 -13.17 -9.67
CA TRP A 390 0.59 -12.70 -9.96
C TRP A 390 0.26 -12.85 -11.44
N MET A 391 -0.96 -13.30 -11.74
CA MET A 391 -1.52 -13.35 -13.09
C MET A 391 -2.95 -12.79 -13.09
N SER A 392 -3.30 -12.03 -14.12
CA SER A 392 -4.68 -11.70 -14.44
C SER A 392 -5.01 -12.06 -15.89
N ASP A 393 -6.27 -12.35 -16.15
CA ASP A 393 -6.74 -12.41 -17.53
C ASP A 393 -6.68 -11.01 -18.15
N TYR A 394 -6.39 -10.96 -19.45
CA TYR A 394 -6.18 -9.69 -20.15
C TYR A 394 -7.47 -8.86 -20.29
N ASP A 395 -8.62 -9.36 -19.82
CA ASP A 395 -9.87 -8.62 -19.66
C ASP A 395 -10.17 -8.22 -18.20
N THR A 396 -9.18 -8.32 -17.32
CA THR A 396 -9.26 -7.96 -15.90
C THR A 396 -8.36 -6.77 -15.58
N LEU A 397 -8.91 -5.74 -14.94
CA LEU A 397 -8.26 -4.45 -14.72
C LEU A 397 -8.12 -4.14 -13.22
N PRO A 398 -7.07 -3.43 -12.80
CA PRO A 398 -6.86 -3.11 -11.40
C PRO A 398 -7.86 -2.06 -10.92
N LEU A 399 -8.37 -2.21 -9.70
CA LEU A 399 -9.06 -1.16 -8.97
C LEU A 399 -8.16 -0.75 -7.79
N HIS A 400 -8.43 -1.26 -6.59
CA HIS A 400 -7.67 -0.95 -5.37
C HIS A 400 -6.59 -1.99 -5.08
N PHE A 401 -5.97 -2.55 -6.12
CA PHE A 401 -4.97 -3.60 -5.97
C PHE A 401 -3.55 -3.05 -6.15
N PRO A 402 -2.84 -2.80 -5.05
CA PRO A 402 -1.58 -2.11 -5.13
C PRO A 402 -0.51 -3.04 -5.70
N ALA A 403 0.39 -2.46 -6.51
CA ALA A 403 1.61 -3.09 -7.02
C ALA A 403 2.64 -3.43 -5.94
N THR A 404 2.17 -3.69 -4.75
CA THR A 404 2.95 -3.98 -3.59
C THR A 404 2.42 -5.24 -2.93
N SER A 405 1.39 -5.91 -3.45
CA SER A 405 0.72 -7.04 -2.79
C SER A 405 1.60 -8.31 -2.78
N ASP A 406 1.75 -8.93 -1.61
CA ASP A 406 2.41 -10.24 -1.45
C ASP A 406 1.56 -11.39 -2.01
N LEU A 407 2.17 -12.54 -2.30
CA LEU A 407 1.42 -13.71 -2.75
C LEU A 407 0.48 -14.19 -1.64
N VAL A 408 -0.77 -14.49 -2.03
CA VAL A 408 -1.80 -14.85 -1.05
C VAL A 408 -1.48 -16.21 -0.41
N GLY A 409 -1.77 -16.35 0.88
CA GLY A 409 -1.65 -17.62 1.60
C GLY A 409 -0.23 -18.18 1.59
N ASN A 410 0.77 -17.31 1.77
CA ASN A 410 2.19 -17.66 1.75
C ASN A 410 2.65 -18.33 0.44
N GLY A 411 2.13 -17.85 -0.69
CA GLY A 411 2.46 -18.40 -2.01
C GLY A 411 1.59 -19.57 -2.45
N ARG A 412 0.58 -19.99 -1.66
CA ARG A 412 -0.40 -20.98 -2.12
C ARG A 412 -1.16 -20.49 -3.34
N PHE A 413 -1.46 -21.42 -4.25
CA PHE A 413 -2.25 -21.07 -5.42
C PHE A 413 -3.63 -20.55 -4.99
N THR A 414 -3.96 -19.33 -5.43
CA THR A 414 -5.15 -18.61 -4.99
C THR A 414 -5.85 -17.97 -6.18
N VAL A 415 -7.17 -18.14 -6.28
CA VAL A 415 -8.04 -17.47 -7.26
C VAL A 415 -8.90 -16.43 -6.56
N LEU A 416 -8.94 -15.21 -7.07
CA LEU A 416 -9.64 -14.08 -6.43
C LEU A 416 -11.03 -13.78 -7.02
N GLN A 417 -11.56 -14.68 -7.85
CA GLN A 417 -12.94 -14.64 -8.34
C GLN A 417 -13.63 -16.01 -8.37
N GLY A 418 -13.59 -16.74 -7.26
CA GLY A 418 -14.16 -18.08 -7.22
C GLY A 418 -13.39 -19.05 -8.09
N HIS A 419 -14.10 -19.74 -8.96
CA HIS A 419 -13.50 -20.63 -9.97
C HIS A 419 -13.12 -19.89 -11.27
N ILE A 420 -13.31 -18.58 -11.34
CA ILE A 420 -13.03 -17.76 -12.53
C ILE A 420 -11.58 -17.27 -12.46
N PRO A 421 -10.70 -17.63 -13.41
CA PRO A 421 -9.27 -17.31 -13.39
C PRO A 421 -8.97 -15.85 -13.80
N ALA A 422 -9.72 -14.88 -13.28
CA ALA A 422 -9.57 -13.47 -13.64
C ALA A 422 -8.36 -12.80 -12.97
N LEU A 423 -8.09 -13.15 -11.71
CA LEU A 423 -6.93 -12.68 -10.95
C LEU A 423 -6.49 -13.81 -10.01
N MET A 424 -5.22 -14.15 -10.08
CA MET A 424 -4.64 -15.32 -9.42
C MET A 424 -3.23 -15.02 -8.91
N SER A 425 -2.82 -15.76 -7.88
CA SER A 425 -1.44 -15.74 -7.38
C SER A 425 -0.98 -17.13 -6.99
N GLY A 426 0.33 -17.34 -6.94
CA GLY A 426 0.93 -18.56 -6.42
C GLY A 426 2.44 -18.56 -6.61
N SER A 427 3.14 -19.39 -5.84
CA SER A 427 4.56 -19.71 -6.07
C SER A 427 4.73 -20.52 -7.35
N GLN A 428 5.96 -20.61 -7.85
CA GLN A 428 6.29 -21.46 -9.00
C GLN A 428 5.77 -22.89 -8.82
N GLU A 429 6.01 -23.49 -7.65
CA GLU A 429 5.63 -24.86 -7.31
C GLU A 429 4.11 -25.02 -7.31
N GLU A 430 3.39 -24.01 -6.82
CA GLU A 430 1.94 -24.00 -6.71
C GLU A 430 1.26 -23.83 -8.07
N TRP A 431 1.80 -22.99 -8.96
CA TRP A 431 1.39 -22.93 -10.37
C TRP A 431 1.64 -24.28 -11.08
N ALA A 432 2.80 -24.90 -10.85
CA ALA A 432 3.14 -26.21 -11.41
C ALA A 432 2.18 -27.30 -10.93
N ARG A 433 1.89 -27.34 -9.63
CA ARG A 433 0.93 -28.28 -9.02
C ARG A 433 -0.46 -28.07 -9.62
N MET A 434 -0.92 -26.83 -9.70
CA MET A 434 -2.26 -26.49 -10.20
C MET A 434 -2.44 -26.87 -11.67
N SER A 435 -1.41 -26.71 -12.51
CA SER A 435 -1.46 -27.13 -13.91
C SER A 435 -1.79 -28.62 -14.09
N ARG A 436 -1.34 -29.48 -13.17
CA ARG A 436 -1.63 -30.92 -13.19
C ARG A 436 -3.03 -31.21 -12.66
N LEU A 437 -3.38 -30.59 -11.53
CA LEU A 437 -4.69 -30.78 -10.89
C LEU A 437 -5.85 -30.34 -11.77
N LEU A 438 -5.71 -29.23 -12.50
CA LEU A 438 -6.74 -28.77 -13.44
C LEU A 438 -6.97 -29.79 -14.56
N VAL A 439 -5.91 -30.39 -15.09
CA VAL A 439 -6.01 -31.37 -16.18
C VAL A 439 -6.60 -32.68 -15.67
N GLU A 440 -6.23 -33.11 -14.46
CA GLU A 440 -6.85 -34.25 -13.79
C GLU A 440 -8.35 -34.01 -13.54
N SER A 441 -8.70 -32.83 -13.02
CA SER A 441 -10.09 -32.41 -12.82
C SER A 441 -10.87 -32.42 -14.14
N ALA A 442 -10.29 -31.86 -15.20
CA ALA A 442 -10.90 -31.85 -16.53
C ALA A 442 -11.19 -33.26 -17.07
N VAL A 443 -10.23 -34.18 -16.95
CA VAL A 443 -10.40 -35.59 -17.35
C VAL A 443 -11.46 -36.30 -16.49
N MET A 444 -11.59 -35.95 -15.21
CA MET A 444 -12.62 -36.52 -14.36
C MET A 444 -14.02 -36.04 -14.76
N LEU A 445 -14.18 -34.77 -15.15
CA LEU A 445 -15.44 -34.23 -15.63
C LEU A 445 -15.96 -34.93 -16.89
N THR A 446 -15.08 -35.50 -17.71
CA THR A 446 -15.51 -36.25 -18.91
C THR A 446 -16.20 -37.58 -18.59
N ARG A 447 -16.07 -38.06 -17.35
CA ARG A 447 -16.74 -39.27 -16.87
C ARG A 447 -18.18 -39.02 -16.41
N GLN A 448 -18.63 -37.77 -16.36
CA GLN A 448 -20.01 -37.44 -16.06
C GLN A 448 -20.94 -37.95 -17.16
N THR A 449 -22.18 -38.30 -16.80
CA THR A 449 -23.21 -38.76 -17.74
C THR A 449 -24.42 -37.83 -17.67
N PRO A 450 -24.79 -37.15 -18.77
CA PRO A 450 -24.11 -37.14 -20.07
C PRO A 450 -22.74 -36.45 -20.00
N MET A 451 -21.81 -36.85 -20.87
CA MET A 451 -20.49 -36.23 -20.96
C MET A 451 -20.64 -34.75 -21.38
N PRO A 452 -19.95 -33.80 -20.72
CA PRO A 452 -20.01 -32.40 -21.10
C PRO A 452 -19.52 -32.16 -22.53
N ALA A 453 -20.18 -31.26 -23.27
CA ALA A 453 -19.75 -30.88 -24.61
C ALA A 453 -18.49 -29.98 -24.62
N LEU A 454 -18.18 -29.35 -23.49
CA LEU A 454 -17.04 -28.47 -23.27
C LEU A 454 -16.54 -28.61 -21.83
N VAL A 455 -15.23 -28.70 -21.65
CA VAL A 455 -14.54 -28.64 -20.35
C VAL A 455 -13.38 -27.63 -20.45
N SER A 456 -13.68 -26.37 -20.18
CA SER A 456 -12.68 -25.31 -20.05
C SER A 456 -11.92 -25.40 -18.72
N ASP A 457 -10.84 -24.63 -18.57
CA ASP A 457 -10.10 -24.55 -17.31
C ASP A 457 -10.95 -23.98 -16.16
N MET A 458 -11.95 -23.13 -16.46
CA MET A 458 -12.94 -22.67 -15.47
C MET A 458 -13.79 -23.83 -14.92
N HIS A 459 -14.20 -24.77 -15.78
CA HIS A 459 -14.95 -25.95 -15.34
C HIS A 459 -14.07 -26.87 -14.50
N ALA A 460 -12.84 -27.08 -14.94
CA ALA A 460 -11.85 -27.84 -14.17
C ALA A 460 -11.58 -27.20 -12.81
N MET A 461 -11.44 -25.87 -12.75
CA MET A 461 -11.25 -25.09 -11.53
C MET A 461 -12.47 -25.22 -10.62
N ALA A 462 -13.69 -25.13 -11.15
CA ALA A 462 -14.92 -25.33 -10.38
C ALA A 462 -14.96 -26.71 -9.72
N GLY A 463 -14.54 -27.76 -10.44
CA GLY A 463 -14.42 -29.11 -9.88
C GLY A 463 -13.41 -29.22 -8.71
N LEU A 464 -12.37 -28.37 -8.70
CA LEU A 464 -11.39 -28.28 -7.62
C LEU A 464 -11.93 -27.47 -6.43
N VAL A 465 -12.64 -26.38 -6.69
CA VAL A 465 -13.30 -25.54 -5.67
C VAL A 465 -14.39 -26.32 -4.96
N ASP A 466 -15.35 -26.90 -5.70
CA ASP A 466 -16.55 -27.51 -5.15
C ASP A 466 -16.29 -28.89 -4.48
N LYS A 467 -15.03 -29.36 -4.46
CA LYS A 467 -14.56 -30.67 -3.95
C LYS A 467 -15.34 -31.88 -4.49
N SER A 468 -16.19 -31.68 -5.51
CA SER A 468 -17.21 -32.61 -5.94
C SER A 468 -16.65 -33.81 -6.73
N GLY A 469 -15.42 -33.67 -7.28
CA GLY A 469 -14.72 -34.70 -8.05
C GLY A 469 -13.47 -35.33 -7.40
N LEU A 470 -12.90 -34.72 -6.36
CA LEU A 470 -11.64 -35.15 -5.71
C LEU A 470 -11.83 -35.46 -4.22
N LYS A 471 -12.93 -36.17 -3.89
CA LYS A 471 -13.43 -36.39 -2.52
C LYS A 471 -12.46 -36.98 -1.47
N ASN A 472 -11.22 -37.31 -1.81
CA ASN A 472 -10.23 -37.90 -0.89
C ASN A 472 -8.85 -37.22 -0.86
N LYS A 473 -8.68 -36.00 -1.39
CA LYS A 473 -7.42 -35.22 -1.22
C LYS A 473 -7.65 -33.96 -0.40
N SER A 474 -8.11 -34.13 0.84
CA SER A 474 -8.50 -33.02 1.74
C SER A 474 -7.37 -32.03 2.07
N GLU A 475 -6.11 -32.33 1.76
CA GLU A 475 -4.97 -31.44 1.98
C GLU A 475 -4.67 -30.49 0.79
N ASP A 476 -5.28 -30.71 -0.38
CA ASP A 476 -5.00 -29.99 -1.65
C ASP A 476 -5.87 -28.74 -1.88
N ALA A 477 -6.47 -28.18 -0.82
CA ALA A 477 -7.41 -27.08 -0.91
C ALA A 477 -6.84 -25.88 -1.67
N LEU A 478 -7.47 -25.58 -2.81
CA LEU A 478 -7.33 -24.35 -3.55
C LEU A 478 -7.88 -23.19 -2.71
N ASN A 479 -7.11 -22.12 -2.56
CA ASN A 479 -7.64 -20.90 -1.94
C ASN A 479 -8.50 -20.13 -2.96
N SER A 480 -9.72 -19.76 -2.57
CA SER A 480 -10.62 -19.07 -3.49
C SER A 480 -11.46 -17.99 -2.79
N PHE A 481 -11.49 -16.79 -3.39
CA PHE A 481 -12.15 -15.60 -2.86
C PHE A 481 -12.96 -14.87 -3.95
N TYR A 482 -13.83 -13.93 -3.58
CA TYR A 482 -14.60 -13.05 -4.46
C TYR A 482 -14.16 -11.59 -4.32
N MET A 483 -12.89 -11.30 -4.64
CA MET A 483 -12.32 -9.94 -4.57
C MET A 483 -12.33 -9.18 -5.88
N VAL A 484 -12.54 -9.89 -6.99
CA VAL A 484 -12.69 -9.30 -8.33
C VAL A 484 -14.17 -9.03 -8.59
N ALA A 485 -14.47 -7.79 -8.96
CA ALA A 485 -15.82 -7.38 -9.29
C ALA A 485 -16.21 -7.83 -10.70
N ASP A 486 -17.47 -8.20 -10.90
CA ASP A 486 -18.05 -8.37 -12.23
C ASP A 486 -18.35 -6.98 -12.83
N ALA A 487 -17.91 -6.73 -14.05
CA ALA A 487 -18.07 -5.41 -14.66
C ALA A 487 -19.53 -4.99 -14.91
N LYS A 488 -20.50 -5.91 -14.92
CA LYS A 488 -21.90 -5.62 -15.26
C LYS A 488 -22.48 -4.45 -14.46
N ASP A 489 -22.11 -4.33 -13.19
CA ASP A 489 -22.64 -3.30 -12.28
C ASP A 489 -22.02 -1.92 -12.51
N TYR A 490 -20.83 -1.89 -13.11
CA TYR A 490 -20.10 -0.68 -13.48
C TYR A 490 -20.50 -0.20 -14.87
N LEU A 491 -20.61 -1.13 -15.83
CA LEU A 491 -21.00 -0.86 -17.22
C LEU A 491 -22.36 -0.18 -17.32
N ARG A 492 -23.34 -0.58 -16.50
CA ARG A 492 -24.67 0.06 -16.42
C ARG A 492 -24.62 1.53 -16.03
N THR A 493 -23.53 1.98 -15.39
CA THR A 493 -23.36 3.37 -14.95
C THR A 493 -22.62 4.24 -15.95
N LEU A 494 -21.97 3.66 -16.97
CA LEU A 494 -21.18 4.42 -17.95
C LEU A 494 -22.01 5.47 -18.71
N LYS A 495 -23.31 5.20 -18.94
CA LYS A 495 -24.23 6.14 -19.60
C LYS A 495 -24.59 7.37 -18.76
N ARG A 496 -24.24 7.39 -17.47
CA ARG A 496 -24.54 8.49 -16.55
C ARG A 496 -23.31 9.38 -16.38
N PRO A 497 -23.46 10.70 -16.21
CA PRO A 497 -22.35 11.59 -15.86
C PRO A 497 -21.69 11.14 -14.55
N THR A 498 -20.36 11.28 -14.46
CA THR A 498 -19.64 10.99 -13.21
C THR A 498 -20.22 11.82 -12.07
N SER A 499 -20.49 11.16 -10.96
CA SER A 499 -21.06 11.78 -9.76
C SER A 499 -20.55 11.05 -8.54
N SER A 500 -20.63 11.69 -7.37
CA SER A 500 -20.24 11.08 -6.10
C SER A 500 -20.96 9.75 -5.83
N LEU A 501 -22.21 9.59 -6.30
CA LEU A 501 -22.97 8.36 -6.18
C LEU A 501 -22.40 7.22 -7.05
N ILE A 502 -21.89 7.54 -8.24
CA ILE A 502 -21.23 6.55 -9.13
C ILE A 502 -19.86 6.21 -8.58
N CYS A 503 -19.10 7.20 -8.13
CA CYS A 503 -17.79 6.96 -7.51
C CYS A 503 -17.90 6.09 -6.26
N ARG A 504 -18.98 6.21 -5.47
CA ARG A 504 -19.28 5.28 -4.37
C ARG A 504 -19.33 3.79 -4.77
N ARG A 505 -19.60 3.46 -6.03
CA ARG A 505 -19.53 2.06 -6.50
C ARG A 505 -18.11 1.60 -6.73
N PHE A 506 -17.25 2.52 -7.18
CA PHE A 506 -15.81 2.28 -7.28
C PHE A 506 -15.12 2.31 -5.91
N THR A 507 -15.69 2.94 -4.88
CA THR A 507 -15.14 2.91 -3.52
C THR A 507 -15.50 1.64 -2.72
N PHE A 508 -16.42 0.79 -3.21
CA PHE A 508 -16.57 -0.54 -2.64
C PHE A 508 -15.29 -1.34 -2.90
N PHE A 509 -14.64 -1.78 -1.83
CA PHE A 509 -13.31 -2.39 -1.89
C PHE A 509 -13.32 -3.67 -2.74
N ARG A 510 -12.81 -3.53 -3.96
CA ARG A 510 -12.56 -4.59 -4.93
C ARG A 510 -11.13 -4.43 -5.41
N LEU A 511 -10.42 -5.54 -5.54
CA LEU A 511 -9.02 -5.53 -5.97
C LEU A 511 -8.94 -5.24 -7.46
N ALA A 512 -9.80 -5.88 -8.24
CA ALA A 512 -9.86 -5.74 -9.68
C ALA A 512 -11.30 -5.81 -10.17
N ILE A 513 -11.48 -5.55 -11.46
CA ILE A 513 -12.73 -5.68 -12.18
C ILE A 513 -12.53 -6.55 -13.42
N HIS A 514 -13.36 -7.58 -13.57
CA HIS A 514 -13.31 -8.51 -14.68
C HIS A 514 -14.39 -8.14 -15.70
N VAL A 515 -13.97 -7.68 -16.87
CA VAL A 515 -14.83 -7.27 -17.99
C VAL A 515 -15.06 -8.46 -18.93
N SER A 516 -15.63 -9.54 -18.37
CA SER A 516 -15.86 -10.82 -19.06
C SER A 516 -16.91 -10.73 -20.17
N HIS A 517 -16.95 -11.73 -21.07
CA HIS A 517 -18.06 -11.88 -22.04
C HIS A 517 -19.43 -11.86 -21.35
N ALA A 518 -19.57 -12.60 -20.24
CA ALA A 518 -20.80 -12.68 -19.47
C ALA A 518 -21.19 -11.33 -18.84
N SER A 519 -20.21 -10.56 -18.36
CA SER A 519 -20.46 -9.23 -17.77
C SER A 519 -21.00 -8.24 -18.81
N LEU A 520 -20.46 -8.27 -20.03
CA LEU A 520 -20.88 -7.42 -21.14
C LEU A 520 -22.29 -7.79 -21.61
N ALA A 521 -22.59 -9.08 -21.73
CA ALA A 521 -23.93 -9.57 -22.05
C ALA A 521 -24.95 -9.18 -20.96
N ALA A 522 -24.62 -9.40 -19.68
CA ALA A 522 -25.49 -9.12 -18.54
C ALA A 522 -25.69 -7.63 -18.25
N ALA A 523 -24.81 -6.77 -18.75
CA ALA A 523 -24.94 -5.32 -18.65
C ALA A 523 -26.12 -4.76 -19.48
N GLY A 524 -26.76 -5.58 -20.32
CA GLY A 524 -27.90 -5.18 -21.16
C GLY A 524 -27.49 -4.29 -22.32
N LEU A 525 -26.25 -4.46 -22.82
CA LEU A 525 -25.67 -3.65 -23.89
C LEU A 525 -26.15 -4.03 -25.30
N ALA A 526 -27.05 -5.03 -25.42
CA ALA A 526 -27.59 -5.54 -26.69
C ALA A 526 -26.52 -5.89 -27.74
N LEU A 527 -25.33 -6.30 -27.29
CA LEU A 527 -24.24 -6.74 -28.14
C LEU A 527 -24.57 -8.13 -28.70
N LYS A 528 -24.36 -8.33 -30.00
CA LYS A 528 -24.31 -9.69 -30.56
C LYS A 528 -23.00 -10.33 -30.09
N ASP A 529 -22.96 -11.65 -29.94
CA ASP A 529 -21.76 -12.37 -29.46
C ASP A 529 -20.49 -12.04 -30.27
N ALA A 530 -20.64 -11.81 -31.60
CA ALA A 530 -19.55 -11.42 -32.48
C ALA A 530 -18.98 -10.02 -32.17
N ASP A 531 -19.77 -9.14 -31.56
CA ASP A 531 -19.40 -7.75 -31.25
C ASP A 531 -18.81 -7.58 -29.85
N VAL A 532 -18.94 -8.59 -28.98
CA VAL A 532 -18.47 -8.50 -27.58
C VAL A 532 -16.96 -8.33 -27.54
N GLU A 533 -16.23 -9.13 -28.32
CA GLU A 533 -14.77 -9.09 -28.37
C GLU A 533 -14.25 -7.78 -28.99
N THR A 534 -14.94 -7.26 -30.01
CA THR A 534 -14.55 -6.00 -30.67
C THR A 534 -14.82 -4.78 -29.81
N GLN A 535 -15.86 -4.79 -28.97
CA GLN A 535 -16.19 -3.66 -28.10
C GLN A 535 -15.56 -3.73 -26.71
N ARG A 536 -15.05 -4.88 -26.27
CA ARG A 536 -14.44 -5.04 -24.94
C ARG A 536 -13.37 -3.98 -24.63
N PRO A 537 -12.39 -3.68 -25.51
CA PRO A 537 -11.38 -2.68 -25.18
C PRO A 537 -11.98 -1.30 -24.87
N HIS A 538 -13.03 -0.93 -25.60
CA HIS A 538 -13.75 0.32 -25.37
C HIS A 538 -14.38 0.36 -23.98
N PHE A 539 -15.07 -0.70 -23.58
CA PHE A 539 -15.70 -0.79 -22.26
C PHE A 539 -14.68 -0.89 -21.12
N MET A 540 -13.58 -1.60 -21.33
CA MET A 540 -12.46 -1.66 -20.40
C MET A 540 -11.90 -0.26 -20.16
N ASN A 541 -11.55 0.45 -21.24
CA ASN A 541 -10.98 1.79 -21.14
C ASN A 541 -11.97 2.77 -20.52
N GLN A 542 -13.25 2.79 -20.94
CA GLN A 542 -14.26 3.67 -20.34
C GLN A 542 -14.48 3.39 -18.85
N THR A 543 -14.52 2.12 -18.45
CA THR A 543 -14.70 1.74 -17.05
C THR A 543 -13.52 2.20 -16.20
N MET A 544 -12.32 2.06 -16.75
CA MET A 544 -11.10 2.47 -16.05
C MET A 544 -10.89 3.97 -16.05
N GLU A 545 -11.13 4.68 -17.15
CA GLU A 545 -11.10 6.14 -17.15
C GLU A 545 -12.15 6.69 -16.18
N ARG A 546 -13.34 6.08 -16.07
CA ARG A 546 -14.31 6.43 -15.01
C ARG A 546 -13.78 6.14 -13.60
N PHE A 547 -13.12 5.00 -13.39
CA PHE A 547 -12.48 4.70 -12.12
C PHE A 547 -11.42 5.75 -11.78
N TRP A 548 -10.54 6.07 -12.73
CA TRP A 548 -9.49 7.06 -12.56
C TRP A 548 -10.06 8.46 -12.40
N GLU A 549 -11.11 8.84 -13.11
CA GLU A 549 -11.87 10.07 -12.88
C GLU A 549 -12.46 10.07 -11.47
N CYS A 550 -12.96 8.94 -10.97
CA CYS A 550 -13.47 8.88 -9.60
C CYS A 550 -12.34 8.99 -8.57
N VAL A 551 -11.19 8.36 -8.84
CA VAL A 551 -9.98 8.54 -8.06
C VAL A 551 -9.55 10.02 -8.13
N GLU A 552 -9.48 10.63 -9.31
CA GLU A 552 -9.10 12.03 -9.55
C GLU A 552 -10.14 13.03 -9.01
N MET A 553 -11.44 12.75 -9.06
CA MET A 553 -12.48 13.56 -8.42
C MET A 553 -12.41 13.47 -6.91
N GLU A 554 -11.92 12.33 -6.41
CA GLU A 554 -11.50 12.14 -5.03
C GLU A 554 -10.03 12.53 -4.82
N ASN A 555 -9.31 13.14 -5.79
CA ASN A 555 -7.90 13.58 -5.76
C ASN A 555 -7.59 14.76 -6.77
N PRO A 556 -8.36 15.88 -6.82
CA PRO A 556 -8.08 16.99 -7.74
C PRO A 556 -6.65 17.53 -7.62
#